data_AF-A0A2D8RCP8-F1
#
_entry.id   AF-A0A2D8RCP8-F1
#
_cell.length_a   1.000
_cell.length_b   1.000
_cell.length_c   1.000
_cell.angle_alpha   90.00
_cell.angle_beta   90.00
_cell.angle_gamma   90.00
#
_symmetry.space_group_name_H-M   'P 1'
#
loop_
_entity.id
_entity.type
_entity.pdbx_description
1 polymer ?
#
loop_
_entity_poly.entity_id
_entity_poly.type
_entity_poly.pdbx_seq_one_letter_code
_entity_poly.pdbx_strand_id
1 'polypeptide(L)'
;MKSIQIAAGSVYGAALDVAAALKRLLTEAGFDCTLHERSALNVVRVPESLLLVVSSTTGSGDVPDSLQPLLAGLINEPPMLVGYPFAVVALGDSSYGDTYCGGGRQLQAALLDIAATEIAPMLTIDAMMTSEPVDEAQQWLQSNLAAFRRAAGE
;
A
#
# COMPACT_ATOMS: atom_id res chain seq x y z
N MET A 1 3.72 -9.30 -18.56
CA MET A 1 3.12 -9.45 -17.21
C MET A 1 3.44 -8.18 -16.47
N LYS A 2 2.43 -7.44 -16.00
CA LYS A 2 2.71 -6.26 -15.18
C LYS A 2 3.20 -6.69 -13.81
N SER A 3 4.26 -6.05 -13.34
CA SER A 3 4.81 -6.33 -12.02
C SER A 3 4.06 -5.55 -10.94
N ILE A 4 3.93 -6.12 -9.75
CA ILE A 4 3.40 -5.42 -8.58
C ILE A 4 4.55 -5.10 -7.64
N GLN A 5 4.75 -3.81 -7.40
CA GLN A 5 5.71 -3.30 -6.44
C GLN A 5 4.97 -3.10 -5.11
N ILE A 6 5.33 -3.86 -4.09
CA ILE A 6 4.70 -3.81 -2.76
C ILE A 6 5.62 -3.01 -1.84
N ALA A 7 5.22 -1.80 -1.46
CA ALA A 7 5.94 -0.94 -0.53
C ALA A 7 5.39 -1.13 0.88
N ALA A 8 6.17 -1.73 1.78
CA ALA A 8 5.75 -2.04 3.14
C ALA A 8 6.44 -1.15 4.17
N GLY A 9 5.65 -0.62 5.11
CA GLY A 9 6.13 0.13 6.26
C GLY A 9 5.54 -0.40 7.53
N SER A 10 6.40 -0.79 8.48
CA SER A 10 5.98 -1.33 9.77
C SER A 10 6.95 -0.95 10.87
N VAL A 11 6.45 -0.67 12.07
CA VAL A 11 7.29 -0.51 13.28
C VAL A 11 7.53 -1.84 13.96
N TYR A 12 6.47 -2.65 14.13
CA TYR A 12 6.49 -3.89 14.92
C TYR A 12 6.22 -5.15 14.07
N GLY A 13 6.31 -5.06 12.74
CA GLY A 13 6.18 -6.22 11.85
C GLY A 13 4.77 -6.48 11.30
N ALA A 14 3.69 -6.06 11.96
CA ALA A 14 2.31 -6.37 11.52
C ALA A 14 2.00 -6.01 10.05
N ALA A 15 2.36 -4.81 9.59
CA ALA A 15 2.16 -4.43 8.19
C ALA A 15 3.07 -5.20 7.22
N LEU A 16 4.23 -5.68 7.68
CA LEU A 16 5.13 -6.53 6.88
C LEU A 16 4.54 -7.94 6.73
N ASP A 17 3.94 -8.50 7.79
CA ASP A 17 3.25 -9.79 7.72
C ASP A 17 2.07 -9.74 6.75
N VAL A 18 1.28 -8.67 6.80
CA VAL A 18 0.21 -8.39 5.83
C VAL A 18 0.78 -8.31 4.41
N ALA A 19 1.83 -7.51 4.19
CA ALA A 19 2.44 -7.36 2.87
C ALA A 19 2.98 -8.70 2.32
N ALA A 20 3.60 -9.53 3.16
CA ALA A 20 4.09 -10.84 2.79
C ALA A 20 2.95 -11.80 2.41
N ALA A 21 1.84 -11.77 3.14
CA ALA A 21 0.66 -12.57 2.82
C ALA A 21 0.01 -12.14 1.50
N LEU A 22 -0.15 -10.83 1.28
CA LEU A 22 -0.68 -10.28 0.03
C LEU A 22 0.22 -10.61 -1.17
N LYS A 23 1.55 -10.52 -0.99
CA LYS A 23 2.54 -10.93 -2.01
C LYS A 23 2.32 -12.38 -2.44
N ARG A 24 2.16 -13.30 -1.47
CA ARG A 24 1.92 -14.72 -1.77
C ARG A 24 0.67 -14.90 -2.61
N LEU A 25 -0.46 -14.34 -2.18
CA LEU A 25 -1.73 -14.44 -2.91
C LEU A 25 -1.66 -13.85 -4.33
N LEU A 26 -1.02 -12.69 -4.48
CA LEU A 26 -0.85 -12.07 -5.80
C LEU A 26 0.06 -12.93 -6.71
N THR A 27 1.12 -13.51 -6.15
CA THR A 27 2.00 -14.42 -6.89
C THR A 27 1.26 -15.70 -7.31
N GLU A 28 0.46 -16.28 -6.42
CA GLU A 28 -0.43 -17.42 -6.72
C GLU A 28 -1.48 -17.09 -7.78
N ALA A 29 -1.93 -15.83 -7.82
CA ALA A 29 -2.84 -15.32 -8.85
C ALA A 29 -2.17 -15.02 -10.20
N GLY A 30 -0.84 -15.18 -10.29
CA GLY A 30 -0.06 -15.03 -11.53
C GLY A 30 0.64 -13.69 -11.71
N PHE A 31 0.71 -12.82 -10.69
CA PHE A 31 1.44 -11.55 -10.76
C PHE A 31 2.92 -11.71 -10.40
N ASP A 32 3.81 -10.96 -11.06
CA ASP A 32 5.21 -10.83 -10.65
C ASP A 32 5.32 -9.80 -9.53
N CYS A 33 5.57 -10.23 -8.29
CA CYS A 33 5.48 -9.38 -7.10
C CYS A 33 6.84 -9.17 -6.41
N THR A 34 7.22 -7.91 -6.21
CA THR A 34 8.43 -7.52 -5.45
C THR A 34 8.03 -6.79 -4.18
N LEU A 35 8.51 -7.25 -3.02
CA LEU A 35 8.28 -6.61 -1.72
C LEU A 35 9.49 -5.76 -1.33
N HIS A 36 9.22 -4.50 -0.98
CA HIS A 36 10.19 -3.51 -0.55
C HIS A 36 9.90 -3.10 0.90
N GLU A 37 10.73 -3.56 1.82
CA GLU A 37 10.63 -3.22 3.25
C GLU A 37 11.12 -1.79 3.55
N ARG A 38 11.85 -1.20 2.61
CA ARG A 38 12.24 0.21 2.57
C ARG A 38 12.00 0.71 1.17
N SER A 39 11.22 1.77 1.04
CA SER A 39 10.77 2.26 -0.26
C SER A 39 11.07 3.74 -0.44
N ALA A 40 11.48 4.10 -1.64
CA ALA A 40 11.62 5.46 -2.13
C ALA A 40 10.95 5.54 -3.53
N LEU A 41 11.15 6.62 -4.27
CA LEU A 41 10.57 6.78 -5.62
C LEU A 41 10.96 5.70 -6.63
N ASN A 42 11.97 4.87 -6.37
CA ASN A 42 12.34 3.77 -7.26
C ASN A 42 11.20 2.75 -7.46
N VAL A 43 10.35 2.54 -6.45
CA VAL A 43 9.26 1.54 -6.52
C VAL A 43 8.17 1.93 -7.53
N VAL A 44 8.05 3.22 -7.86
CA VAL A 44 7.09 3.72 -8.85
C VAL A 44 7.71 3.99 -10.22
N ARG A 45 9.03 3.77 -10.36
CA ARG A 45 9.76 3.95 -11.63
C ARG A 45 9.88 2.65 -12.43
N VAL A 46 9.31 1.55 -11.92
CA VAL A 46 9.31 0.27 -12.63
C VAL A 46 8.30 0.36 -13.78
N PRO A 47 8.73 0.13 -15.03
CA PRO A 47 7.83 0.21 -16.18
C PRO A 47 6.73 -0.84 -16.09
N GLU A 48 5.54 -0.50 -16.59
CA GLU A 48 4.39 -1.41 -16.65
C GLU A 48 4.10 -2.09 -15.30
N SER A 49 4.15 -1.31 -14.21
CA SER A 49 3.94 -1.80 -12.86
C SER A 49 2.72 -1.17 -12.19
N LEU A 50 2.36 -1.74 -11.03
CA LEU A 50 1.37 -1.24 -10.09
C LEU A 50 2.01 -1.14 -8.70
N LEU A 51 1.64 -0.12 -7.92
CA LEU A 51 2.07 0.02 -6.52
C LEU A 51 0.99 -0.47 -5.55
N LEU A 52 1.36 -1.40 -4.66
CA LEU A 52 0.58 -1.73 -3.48
C LEU A 52 1.31 -1.21 -2.24
N VAL A 53 0.73 -0.23 -1.54
CA VAL A 53 1.26 0.28 -0.28
C VAL A 53 0.64 -0.48 0.88
N VAL A 54 1.46 -0.97 1.81
CA VAL A 54 1.01 -1.56 3.07
C VAL A 54 1.71 -0.83 4.22
N SER A 55 0.99 -0.01 4.97
CA SER A 55 1.59 0.85 5.99
C SER A 55 0.88 0.71 7.33
N SER A 56 1.66 0.51 8.40
CA SER A 56 1.18 0.86 9.74
C SER A 56 1.18 2.39 9.93
N THR A 57 0.61 2.84 11.04
CA THR A 57 0.70 4.23 11.47
C THR A 57 1.60 4.33 12.70
N THR A 58 2.37 5.41 12.80
CA THR A 58 3.32 5.64 13.90
C THR A 58 3.05 6.96 14.60
N GLY A 59 3.41 7.04 15.88
CA GLY A 59 3.41 8.29 16.65
C GLY A 59 2.13 9.11 16.49
N SER A 60 2.26 10.26 15.82
CA SER A 60 1.22 11.27 15.65
C SER A 60 0.38 11.10 14.38
N GLY A 61 0.35 9.92 13.77
CA GLY A 61 -0.35 9.69 12.51
C GLY A 61 0.56 9.59 11.29
N ASP A 62 1.87 9.40 11.51
CA ASP A 62 2.90 9.42 10.48
C ASP A 62 3.15 8.04 9.87
N VAL A 63 3.74 8.04 8.67
CA VAL A 63 4.27 6.82 8.05
C VAL A 63 5.52 6.32 8.79
N PRO A 64 5.77 5.01 8.82
CA PRO A 64 7.02 4.46 9.33
C PRO A 64 8.24 5.00 8.58
N ASP A 65 9.40 5.08 9.24
CA ASP A 65 10.68 5.56 8.66
C ASP A 65 11.04 4.89 7.33
N SER A 66 10.62 3.64 7.13
CA SER A 66 10.88 2.91 5.91
C SER A 66 10.09 3.38 4.69
N LEU A 67 9.00 4.13 4.89
CA LEU A 67 8.17 4.72 3.84
C LEU A 67 8.29 6.25 3.76
N GLN A 68 8.92 6.91 4.75
CA GLN A 68 9.18 8.36 4.70
C GLN A 68 9.88 8.80 3.40
N PRO A 69 10.90 8.10 2.86
CA PRO A 69 11.53 8.50 1.60
C PRO A 69 10.60 8.44 0.40
N LEU A 70 9.67 7.48 0.38
CA LEU A 70 8.63 7.39 -0.66
C LEU A 70 7.68 8.58 -0.55
N LEU A 71 7.11 8.81 0.64
CA LEU A 71 6.19 9.94 0.87
C LEU A 71 6.83 11.28 0.54
N ALA A 72 8.05 11.53 1.05
CA ALA A 72 8.78 12.75 0.79
C ALA A 72 9.09 12.94 -0.70
N GLY A 73 9.41 11.86 -1.42
CA GLY A 73 9.63 11.93 -2.86
C GLY A 73 8.35 12.23 -3.65
N LEU A 74 7.21 11.64 -3.27
CA LEU A 74 5.94 11.91 -3.92
C LEU A 74 5.51 13.39 -3.77
N ILE A 75 5.85 14.02 -2.64
CA ILE A 75 5.50 15.42 -2.33
C ILE A 75 6.52 16.42 -2.90
N ASN A 76 7.81 16.20 -2.65
CA ASN A 76 8.85 17.20 -2.94
C ASN A 76 9.40 17.08 -4.37
N GLU A 77 9.36 15.88 -4.96
CA GLU A 77 9.87 15.60 -6.30
C GLU A 77 8.84 14.76 -7.09
N PRO A 78 7.60 15.26 -7.26
CA PRO A 78 6.49 14.47 -7.76
C PRO A 78 6.80 13.92 -9.17
N PRO A 79 6.87 12.59 -9.33
CA PRO A 79 7.09 11.99 -10.63
C PRO A 79 5.84 12.15 -11.51
N MET A 80 6.03 12.21 -12.83
CA MET A 80 4.90 12.17 -13.77
C MET A 80 4.30 10.77 -13.82
N LEU A 81 3.30 10.51 -12.98
CA LEU A 81 2.63 9.22 -12.81
C LEU A 81 1.11 9.31 -13.05
N VAL A 82 0.69 10.20 -13.95
CA VAL A 82 -0.73 10.32 -14.32
C VAL A 82 -1.25 8.96 -14.81
N GLY A 83 -2.31 8.45 -14.16
CA GLY A 83 -2.89 7.15 -14.49
C GLY A 83 -2.12 5.95 -13.93
N TYR A 84 -1.03 6.14 -13.19
CA TYR A 84 -0.27 5.05 -12.59
C TYR A 84 -1.13 4.31 -11.55
N PRO A 85 -1.36 3.00 -11.68
CA PRO A 85 -2.30 2.30 -10.82
C PRO A 85 -1.69 2.04 -9.44
N PHE A 86 -2.49 2.26 -8.39
CA PHE A 86 -2.08 1.96 -7.02
C PHE A 86 -3.25 1.48 -6.15
N ALA A 87 -2.91 0.84 -5.02
CA ALA A 87 -3.83 0.57 -3.92
C ALA A 87 -3.11 0.69 -2.57
N VAL A 88 -3.88 0.91 -1.49
CA VAL A 88 -3.36 1.11 -0.14
C VAL A 88 -4.06 0.21 0.87
N VAL A 89 -3.26 -0.43 1.73
CA VAL A 89 -3.71 -1.13 2.94
C VAL A 89 -3.08 -0.43 4.14
N ALA A 90 -3.91 0.17 4.98
CA ALA A 90 -3.50 0.96 6.13
C ALA A 90 -3.86 0.23 7.42
N LEU A 91 -2.86 -0.02 8.27
CA LEU A 91 -3.06 -0.57 9.61
C LEU A 91 -3.01 0.59 10.62
N GLY A 92 -3.97 0.60 11.54
CA GLY A 92 -4.08 1.60 12.59
C GLY A 92 -4.89 1.08 13.78
N ASP A 93 -5.07 1.96 14.76
CA ASP A 93 -5.87 1.71 15.96
C ASP A 93 -6.82 2.90 16.13
N SER A 94 -8.13 2.65 16.09
CA SER A 94 -9.15 3.70 16.14
C SER A 94 -9.23 4.42 17.48
N SER A 95 -8.62 3.89 18.55
CA SER A 95 -8.51 4.57 19.85
C SER A 95 -7.68 5.86 19.77
N TYR A 96 -6.87 6.02 18.72
CA TYR A 96 -6.09 7.22 18.46
C TYR A 96 -6.89 8.34 17.77
N GLY A 97 -8.18 8.13 17.47
CA GLY A 97 -9.07 9.15 16.94
C GLY A 97 -8.62 9.66 15.57
N ASP A 98 -8.29 10.97 15.49
CA ASP A 98 -7.99 11.65 14.22
C ASP A 98 -6.77 11.10 13.47
N THR A 99 -5.85 10.41 14.16
CA THR A 99 -4.65 9.83 13.54
C THR A 99 -4.84 8.39 13.07
N TYR A 100 -6.07 7.84 13.18
CA TYR A 100 -6.40 6.50 12.73
C TYR A 100 -6.07 6.28 11.23
N CYS A 101 -5.21 5.29 10.97
CA CYS A 101 -4.67 5.00 9.64
C CYS A 101 -3.97 6.19 8.96
N GLY A 102 -3.47 7.16 9.74
CA GLY A 102 -2.88 8.41 9.25
C GLY A 102 -1.75 8.18 8.24
N GLY A 103 -0.85 7.22 8.49
CA GLY A 103 0.26 6.94 7.57
C GLY A 103 -0.21 6.47 6.19
N GLY A 104 -1.19 5.56 6.15
CA GLY A 104 -1.78 5.10 4.90
C GLY A 104 -2.55 6.21 4.18
N ARG A 105 -3.30 7.04 4.91
CA ARG A 105 -4.02 8.20 4.36
C ARG A 105 -3.07 9.22 3.73
N GLN A 106 -1.92 9.49 4.34
CA GLN A 106 -0.91 10.40 3.79
C GLN A 106 -0.36 9.89 2.44
N LEU A 107 -0.03 8.59 2.35
CA LEU A 107 0.45 7.98 1.12
C LEU A 107 -0.63 7.96 0.03
N GLN A 108 -1.87 7.63 0.38
CA GLN A 108 -3.00 7.67 -0.53
C GLN A 108 -3.20 9.08 -1.09
N ALA A 109 -3.21 10.11 -0.21
CA ALA A 109 -3.38 11.49 -0.62
C ALA A 109 -2.25 11.95 -1.57
N ALA A 110 -0.99 11.63 -1.24
CA ALA A 110 0.15 12.00 -2.09
C ALA A 110 0.09 11.34 -3.48
N LEU A 111 -0.38 10.09 -3.58
CA LEU A 111 -0.56 9.41 -4.87
C LEU A 111 -1.72 10.01 -5.68
N LEU A 112 -2.83 10.35 -5.02
CA LEU A 112 -3.97 11.02 -5.67
C LEU A 112 -3.60 12.42 -6.18
N ASP A 113 -2.79 13.18 -5.43
CA ASP A 113 -2.37 14.54 -5.79
C ASP A 113 -1.57 14.58 -7.11
N ILE A 114 -0.76 13.55 -7.36
CA ILE A 114 -0.02 13.38 -8.62
C ILE A 114 -0.83 12.68 -9.74
N ALA A 115 -2.16 12.60 -9.56
CA ALA A 115 -3.11 11.96 -10.47
C ALA A 115 -2.81 10.48 -10.78
N ALA A 116 -2.22 9.75 -9.83
CA ALA A 116 -2.21 8.30 -9.87
C ALA A 116 -3.65 7.76 -9.74
N THR A 117 -3.90 6.54 -10.23
CA THR A 117 -5.23 5.94 -10.24
C THR A 117 -5.37 4.92 -9.12
N GLU A 118 -6.23 5.20 -8.15
CA GLU A 118 -6.62 4.23 -7.14
C GLU A 118 -7.47 3.13 -7.78
N ILE A 119 -6.98 1.89 -7.77
CA ILE A 119 -7.66 0.77 -8.44
C ILE A 119 -8.67 0.05 -7.53
N ALA A 120 -8.55 0.23 -6.23
CA ALA A 120 -9.40 -0.38 -5.22
C ALA A 120 -9.49 0.57 -4.01
N PRO A 121 -10.66 0.67 -3.34
CA PRO A 121 -10.78 1.49 -2.15
C PRO A 121 -9.75 1.09 -1.09
N MET A 122 -9.03 2.06 -0.53
CA MET A 122 -8.10 1.82 0.57
C MET A 122 -8.74 0.98 1.67
N LEU A 123 -8.05 -0.09 2.07
CA LEU A 123 -8.41 -0.87 3.24
C LEU A 123 -7.86 -0.19 4.50
N THR A 124 -8.71 -0.03 5.51
CA THR A 124 -8.30 0.40 6.85
C THR A 124 -8.54 -0.74 7.83
N ILE A 125 -7.46 -1.31 8.36
CA ILE A 125 -7.51 -2.39 9.34
C ILE A 125 -7.37 -1.77 10.73
N ASP A 126 -8.34 -2.04 11.59
CA ASP A 126 -8.40 -1.53 12.96
C ASP A 126 -7.98 -2.59 13.99
N ALA A 127 -6.89 -2.33 14.70
CA ALA A 127 -6.41 -3.19 15.78
C ALA A 127 -7.42 -3.33 16.94
N MET A 128 -8.37 -2.40 17.08
CA MET A 128 -9.46 -2.51 18.07
C MET A 128 -10.58 -3.46 17.64
N MET A 129 -10.68 -3.75 16.35
CA MET A 129 -11.77 -4.56 15.78
C MET A 129 -11.32 -5.95 15.38
N THR A 130 -10.06 -6.12 14.99
CA THR A 130 -9.51 -7.41 14.56
C THR A 130 -8.18 -7.72 15.23
N SER A 131 -8.00 -9.00 15.56
CA SER A 131 -6.68 -9.55 15.94
C SER A 131 -6.02 -10.28 14.77
N GLU A 132 -6.69 -10.35 13.61
CA GLU A 132 -6.28 -11.11 12.42
C GLU A 132 -6.16 -10.17 11.21
N PRO A 133 -5.20 -9.22 11.21
CA PRO A 133 -5.04 -8.24 10.15
C PRO A 133 -4.68 -8.89 8.79
N VAL A 134 -4.04 -10.06 8.82
CA VAL A 134 -3.67 -10.81 7.61
C VAL A 134 -4.94 -11.30 6.90
N ASP A 135 -5.84 -11.98 7.60
CA ASP A 135 -7.07 -12.51 7.03
C ASP A 135 -7.96 -11.41 6.44
N GLU A 136 -8.08 -10.27 7.11
CA GLU A 136 -8.85 -9.13 6.61
C GLU A 136 -8.24 -8.56 5.31
N ALA A 137 -6.92 -8.41 5.26
CA ALA A 137 -6.22 -7.98 4.06
C ALA A 137 -6.37 -8.98 2.90
N GLN A 138 -6.30 -10.28 3.19
CA GLN A 138 -6.48 -11.32 2.19
C GLN A 138 -7.90 -11.31 1.61
N GLN A 139 -8.93 -11.16 2.45
CA GLN A 139 -10.32 -11.04 2.00
C GLN A 139 -10.56 -9.80 1.14
N TRP A 140 -9.98 -8.66 1.54
CA TRP A 140 -10.02 -7.44 0.75
C TRP A 140 -9.36 -7.63 -0.62
N LEU A 141 -8.18 -8.26 -0.66
CA LEU A 141 -7.48 -8.50 -1.92
C LEU A 141 -8.30 -9.43 -2.84
N GLN A 142 -8.86 -10.51 -2.29
CA GLN A 142 -9.70 -11.43 -3.07
C GLN A 142 -10.91 -10.70 -3.68
N SER A 143 -11.56 -9.83 -2.91
CA SER A 143 -12.70 -9.02 -3.37
C SER A 143 -12.30 -8.01 -4.46
N ASN A 144 -11.05 -7.58 -4.48
CA ASN A 144 -10.54 -6.58 -5.41
C ASN A 144 -9.64 -7.16 -6.52
N LEU A 145 -9.44 -8.48 -6.58
CA LEU A 145 -8.50 -9.13 -7.50
C LEU A 145 -8.78 -8.80 -8.98
N ALA A 146 -10.06 -8.65 -9.33
CA ALA A 146 -10.48 -8.25 -10.68
C ALA A 146 -9.96 -6.84 -11.06
N ALA A 147 -9.86 -5.92 -10.10
CA ALA A 147 -9.31 -4.59 -10.35
C ALA A 147 -7.79 -4.63 -10.57
N PHE A 148 -7.06 -5.47 -9.83
CA PHE A 148 -5.63 -5.72 -10.05
C PHE A 148 -5.37 -6.30 -11.45
N ARG A 149 -6.17 -7.28 -11.89
CA ARG A 149 -6.10 -7.84 -13.25
C ARG A 149 -6.36 -6.79 -14.33
N ARG A 150 -7.42 -6.01 -14.19
CA ARG A 150 -7.74 -4.92 -15.13
C ARG A 150 -6.61 -3.90 -15.22
N ALA A 151 -6.04 -3.51 -14.08
CA ALA A 151 -4.89 -2.59 -14.04
C ALA A 151 -3.64 -3.21 -14.68
N ALA A 152 -3.49 -4.54 -14.58
CA ALA A 152 -2.46 -5.31 -15.28
C ALA A 152 -2.70 -5.46 -16.79
N GLY A 153 -3.86 -5.06 -17.30
CA GLY A 153 -4.22 -5.16 -18.72
C GLY A 153 -4.81 -6.51 -19.12
N GLU A 154 -5.31 -7.28 -18.15
CA GLU A 154 -6.08 -8.51 -18.35
C GLU A 154 -7.60 -8.25 -18.44
#